data_AF-A0A7Y3JLU8-F1
#
_entry.id   AF-A0A7Y3JLU8-F1
#
_cell.length_a   1.000
_cell.length_b   1.000
_cell.length_c   1.000
_cell.angle_alpha   90.00
_cell.angle_beta   90.00
_cell.angle_gamma   90.00
#
_symmetry.space_group_name_H-M   'P 1'
#
loop_
_entity.id
_entity.type
_entity.pdbx_description
1 polymer ?
#
loop_
_entity_poly.entity_id
_entity_poly.type
_entity_poly.pdbx_seq_one_letter_code
_entity_poly.pdbx_strand_id
1 'polypeptide(L)'
;MQYDLIHESINDALREVVQALGGTKKVGMMMRPEKTIDDAARWLSDCLNQERREKLDPEQVLWLLREAQKIGCHGAMNFIGNEAGYAVSVIEPLDEMAQLKRQIIDSTQLLSRMAERIELLSKNL
;
A
#
# COMPACT_ATOMS: atom_id res chain seq x y z
N MET A 1 9.40 -0.51 12.34
CA MET A 1 9.17 0.13 13.66
C MET A 1 7.78 0.71 13.57
N GLN A 2 6.79 0.04 14.15
CA GLN A 2 5.40 0.48 14.13
C GLN A 2 5.30 1.59 15.17
N TYR A 3 5.20 2.83 14.72
CA TYR A 3 4.88 3.92 15.62
C TYR A 3 3.39 3.77 15.95
N ASP A 4 3.08 3.47 17.21
CA ASP A 4 1.73 3.59 17.75
C ASP A 4 1.38 5.09 17.88
N LEU A 5 1.38 5.81 16.75
CA LEU A 5 0.78 7.14 16.71
C LEU A 5 -0.73 6.94 16.79
N ILE A 6 -1.30 7.28 17.94
CA ILE A 6 -2.73 7.56 18.02
C ILE A 6 -2.95 8.85 17.22
N HIS A 7 -3.52 8.72 16.03
CA HIS A 7 -3.91 9.87 15.23
C HIS A 7 -5.20 10.45 15.79
N GLU A 8 -5.23 11.75 16.04
CA GLU A 8 -6.41 12.47 16.54
C GLU A 8 -7.38 12.85 15.41
N SER A 9 -6.88 12.85 14.16
CA SER A 9 -7.65 13.17 12.97
C SER A 9 -7.09 12.47 11.73
N ILE A 10 -7.90 12.40 10.67
CA ILE A 10 -7.45 11.92 9.35
C ILE A 10 -6.33 12.82 8.80
N ASN A 11 -6.38 14.12 9.12
CA ASN A 11 -5.38 15.11 8.73
C ASN A 11 -4.00 14.80 9.34
N ASP A 12 -3.95 14.41 10.61
CA ASP A 12 -2.71 14.03 11.29
C ASP A 12 -2.15 12.72 10.73
N ALA A 13 -3.03 11.75 10.47
CA ALA A 13 -2.63 10.49 9.86
C ALA A 13 -2.08 10.68 8.43
N LEU A 14 -2.71 11.54 7.63
CA LEU A 14 -2.22 11.90 6.29
C LEU A 14 -0.92 12.72 6.35
N ARG A 15 -0.70 13.51 7.42
CA ARG A 15 0.57 14.21 7.62
C ARG A 15 1.71 13.23 7.83
N GLU A 16 1.52 12.16 8.61
CA GLU A 16 2.53 11.10 8.74
C GLU A 16 2.85 10.49 7.38
N VAL A 17 1.84 10.13 6.59
CA VAL A 17 2.01 9.59 5.24
C VAL A 17 2.86 10.53 4.37
N VAL A 18 2.53 11.82 4.36
CA VAL A 18 3.27 12.81 3.57
C VAL A 18 4.72 12.92 4.04
N GLN A 19 5.00 12.84 5.34
CA GLN A 19 6.38 12.82 5.85
C GLN A 19 7.11 11.55 5.41
N ALA A 20 6.49 10.37 5.54
CA ALA A 20 7.06 9.10 5.12
C ALA A 20 7.38 9.06 3.61
N LEU A 21 6.60 9.75 2.77
CA LEU A 21 6.82 9.85 1.33
C LEU A 21 7.93 10.85 0.92
N GLY A 22 8.46 11.63 1.87
CA GLY A 22 9.55 12.59 1.67
C GLY A 22 9.15 14.06 1.82
N GLY A 23 8.03 14.34 2.50
CA GLY A 23 7.62 15.68 2.92
C GLY A 23 6.81 16.45 1.87
N THR A 24 6.29 17.60 2.30
CA THR A 24 5.30 18.38 1.54
C THR A 24 5.83 18.93 0.22
N LYS A 25 7.13 19.24 0.11
CA LYS A 25 7.73 19.69 -1.16
C LYS A 25 7.70 18.62 -2.24
N LYS A 26 8.15 17.40 -1.91
CA LYS A 26 8.19 16.29 -2.85
C LYS A 26 6.78 15.84 -3.21
N VAL A 27 5.93 15.61 -2.20
CA VAL A 27 4.56 15.12 -2.42
C VAL A 27 3.68 16.18 -3.09
N GLY A 28 3.80 17.44 -2.69
CA GLY A 28 3.10 18.55 -3.33
C GLY A 28 3.38 18.62 -4.82
N MET A 29 4.65 18.51 -5.24
CA MET A 29 5.02 18.50 -6.66
C MET A 29 4.54 17.27 -7.42
N MET A 30 4.46 16.10 -6.77
CA MET A 30 3.88 14.90 -7.40
C MET A 30 2.39 15.07 -7.68
N MET A 31 1.65 15.76 -6.80
CA MET A 31 0.21 15.97 -6.94
C MET A 31 -0.17 17.20 -7.78
N ARG A 32 0.69 18.23 -7.77
CA ARG A 32 0.47 19.53 -8.43
C ARG A 32 1.69 19.92 -9.27
N PRO A 33 2.07 19.14 -10.29
CA PRO A 33 3.26 19.42 -11.11
C PRO A 33 3.15 20.73 -11.90
N GLU A 34 1.95 21.28 -12.06
CA GLU A 34 1.68 22.56 -12.71
C GLU A 34 2.06 23.78 -11.87
N LYS A 35 2.39 23.59 -10.58
CA LYS A 35 2.74 24.67 -9.64
C LYS A 35 4.25 24.75 -9.42
N THR A 36 4.69 25.87 -8.83
CA THR A 36 6.04 25.96 -8.27
C THR A 36 6.17 25.03 -7.05
N ILE A 37 7.40 24.64 -6.71
CA ILE A 37 7.67 23.74 -5.57
C ILE A 37 7.09 24.31 -4.27
N ASP A 38 7.28 25.60 -4.02
CA ASP A 38 6.83 26.22 -2.77
C ASP A 38 5.30 26.41 -2.74
N ASP A 39 4.67 26.74 -3.86
CA ASP A 39 3.21 26.82 -3.95
C ASP A 39 2.54 25.45 -3.78
N ALA A 40 3.10 24.41 -4.39
CA ALA A 40 2.62 23.04 -4.26
C ALA A 40 2.77 22.53 -2.83
N ALA A 41 3.91 22.80 -2.19
CA ALA A 41 4.16 22.44 -0.80
C ALA A 41 3.22 23.15 0.17
N ARG A 42 2.96 24.45 -0.08
CA ARG A 42 2.04 25.26 0.71
C ARG A 42 0.61 24.76 0.57
N TRP A 43 0.16 24.51 -0.66
CA TRP A 43 -1.16 23.93 -0.93
C TRP A 43 -1.36 22.62 -0.16
N LEU A 44 -0.40 21.68 -0.23
CA LEU A 44 -0.52 20.42 0.48
C LEU A 44 -0.50 20.62 2.00
N SER A 45 0.32 21.54 2.51
CA SER A 45 0.36 21.87 3.93
C SER A 45 -0.97 22.46 4.43
N ASP A 46 -1.60 23.31 3.63
CA ASP A 46 -2.92 23.87 3.92
C ASP A 46 -3.99 22.78 3.86
N CYS A 47 -3.99 21.88 2.86
CA CYS A 47 -4.92 20.74 2.81
C CYS A 47 -4.80 19.81 4.02
N LEU A 48 -3.59 19.63 4.56
CA LEU A 48 -3.35 18.83 5.76
C LEU A 48 -3.73 19.55 7.06
N ASN A 49 -4.08 20.84 7.02
CA ASN A 49 -4.54 21.58 8.19
C ASN A 49 -6.08 21.59 8.25
N GLN A 50 -6.65 21.04 9.31
CA GLN A 50 -8.11 20.95 9.47
C GLN A 50 -8.80 22.32 9.50
N GLU A 51 -8.12 23.35 10.04
CA GLU A 51 -8.63 24.72 10.15
C GLU A 51 -8.56 25.52 8.84
N ARG A 52 -7.87 24.99 7.81
CA ARG A 52 -7.78 25.62 6.49
C ARG A 52 -8.96 25.21 5.62
N ARG A 53 -9.29 26.08 4.65
CA ARG A 53 -10.40 25.87 3.71
C ARG A 53 -10.05 24.82 2.66
N GLU A 54 -8.79 24.79 2.25
CA GLU A 54 -8.25 23.84 1.29
C GLU A 54 -8.36 22.42 1.86
N LYS A 55 -8.82 21.48 1.02
CA LYS A 55 -8.98 20.06 1.37
C LYS A 55 -8.47 19.21 0.23
N LEU A 56 -7.95 18.03 0.55
CA LEU A 56 -7.73 16.99 -0.45
C LEU A 56 -9.08 16.46 -0.90
N ASP A 57 -9.24 16.26 -2.21
CA ASP A 57 -10.37 15.51 -2.72
C ASP A 57 -10.20 14.00 -2.46
N PRO A 58 -11.27 13.18 -2.57
CA PRO A 58 -11.18 11.75 -2.30
C PRO A 58 -10.15 11.00 -3.19
N GLU A 59 -9.95 11.43 -4.43
CA GLU A 59 -8.98 10.79 -5.33
C GLU A 59 -7.54 11.06 -4.88
N GLN A 60 -7.28 12.27 -4.41
CA GLN A 60 -6.00 12.67 -3.83
C GLN A 60 -5.70 11.93 -2.52
N VAL A 61 -6.70 11.76 -1.66
CA VAL A 61 -6.57 10.94 -0.45
C VAL A 61 -6.25 9.49 -0.84
N LEU A 62 -7.00 8.92 -1.79
CA LEU A 62 -6.77 7.55 -2.25
C LEU A 62 -5.38 7.37 -2.87
N TRP A 63 -4.90 8.35 -3.62
CA TRP A 63 -3.55 8.35 -4.17
C TRP A 63 -2.49 8.30 -3.07
N LEU A 64 -2.62 9.13 -2.03
CA LEU A 64 -1.71 9.09 -0.87
C LEU A 64 -1.71 7.72 -0.18
N LEU A 65 -2.88 7.12 0.02
CA LEU A 65 -3.00 5.79 0.63
C LEU A 65 -2.31 4.70 -0.20
N ARG A 66 -2.41 4.77 -1.54
CA ARG A 66 -1.70 3.84 -2.44
C ARG A 66 -0.19 4.02 -2.37
N GLU A 67 0.31 5.25 -2.37
CA GLU A 67 1.75 5.50 -2.24
C GLU A 67 2.27 5.09 -0.85
N ALA A 68 1.49 5.34 0.19
CA ALA A 68 1.80 4.90 1.56
C ALA A 68 1.90 3.37 1.67
N GLN A 69 0.98 2.65 1.03
CA GLN A 69 0.98 1.18 1.01
C GLN A 69 2.28 0.62 0.40
N LYS A 70 2.79 1.22 -0.68
CA LYS A 70 4.04 0.79 -1.33
C LYS A 70 5.26 0.87 -0.41
N ILE A 71 5.25 1.79 0.55
CA ILE A 71 6.34 1.99 1.51
C ILE A 71 6.04 1.43 2.90
N GLY A 72 4.93 0.70 3.07
CA GLY A 72 4.54 0.11 4.35
C GLY A 72 4.07 1.12 5.41
N CYS A 73 3.67 2.33 5.01
CA CYS A 73 3.07 3.32 5.91
C CYS A 73 1.55 3.14 5.92
N HIS A 74 1.00 2.69 7.05
CA HIS A 74 -0.41 2.29 7.14
C HIS A 74 -1.24 3.12 8.14
N GLY A 75 -0.64 4.11 8.82
CA GLY A 75 -1.29 4.91 9.86
C GLY A 75 -2.62 5.53 9.39
N ALA A 76 -2.63 6.16 8.21
CA ALA A 76 -3.83 6.77 7.65
C ALA A 76 -4.95 5.76 7.32
N MET A 77 -4.62 4.60 6.73
CA MET A 77 -5.66 3.60 6.42
C MET A 77 -6.21 2.97 7.69
N ASN A 78 -5.34 2.69 8.67
CA ASN A 78 -5.76 2.16 9.97
C ASN A 78 -6.69 3.13 10.71
N PHE A 79 -6.38 4.44 10.69
CA PHE A 79 -7.25 5.47 11.24
C PHE A 79 -8.62 5.46 10.56
N ILE A 80 -8.67 5.51 9.23
CA ILE A 80 -9.93 5.48 8.46
C ILE A 80 -10.74 4.22 8.78
N GLY A 81 -10.07 3.07 8.84
CA GLY A 81 -10.70 1.80 9.21
C GLY A 81 -11.34 1.86 10.59
N ASN A 82 -10.57 2.24 11.60
CA ASN A 82 -11.05 2.33 12.98
C ASN A 82 -12.22 3.29 13.13
N GLU A 83 -12.14 4.50 12.55
CA GLU A 83 -13.21 5.50 12.59
C GLU A 83 -14.49 5.01 11.88
N ALA A 84 -14.35 4.23 10.81
CA ALA A 84 -15.48 3.68 10.06
C ALA A 84 -15.98 2.33 10.61
N GLY A 85 -15.35 1.78 11.66
CA GLY A 85 -15.70 0.48 12.22
C GLY A 85 -15.24 -0.74 11.41
N TYR A 86 -14.22 -0.58 10.56
CA TYR A 86 -13.61 -1.63 9.76
C TYR A 86 -12.24 -2.05 10.31
N ALA A 87 -12.01 -3.37 10.35
CA ALA A 87 -10.66 -3.90 10.50
C ALA A 87 -9.91 -3.83 9.16
N VAL A 88 -8.77 -3.13 9.14
CA VAL A 88 -7.93 -3.02 7.95
C VAL A 88 -6.87 -4.12 7.97
N SER A 89 -6.77 -4.84 6.87
CA SER A 89 -5.66 -5.74 6.60
C SER A 89 -4.98 -5.33 5.30
N VAL A 90 -3.65 -5.42 5.26
CA VAL A 90 -2.92 -5.27 4.01
C VAL A 90 -3.30 -6.46 3.13
N ILE A 91 -4.00 -6.17 2.05
CA ILE A 91 -4.15 -7.14 0.97
C ILE A 91 -2.79 -7.13 0.28
N GLU A 92 -2.00 -8.19 0.48
CA GLU A 92 -0.95 -8.47 -0.50
C GLU A 92 -1.65 -8.46 -1.84
N PRO A 93 -1.19 -7.66 -2.83
CA PRO A 93 -1.72 -7.76 -4.18
C PRO A 93 -1.85 -9.24 -4.45
N LEU A 94 -3.03 -9.70 -4.87
CA LEU A 94 -3.20 -11.08 -5.34
C LEU A 94 -2.08 -11.30 -6.34
N ASP A 95 -0.97 -11.83 -5.86
CA ASP A 95 0.27 -11.82 -6.59
C ASP A 95 0.03 -12.98 -7.52
N GLU A 96 -0.55 -12.69 -8.67
CA GLU A 96 -0.81 -13.64 -9.75
C GLU A 96 0.48 -14.45 -9.97
N MET A 97 1.64 -13.79 -9.80
CA MET A 97 2.95 -14.40 -9.71
C MET A 97 3.13 -15.37 -8.53
N ALA A 98 2.76 -15.05 -7.30
CA ALA A 98 2.81 -15.99 -6.16
C ALA A 98 1.83 -17.17 -6.34
N GLN A 99 0.63 -16.92 -6.87
CA GLN A 99 -0.33 -17.97 -7.21
C GLN A 99 0.21 -18.89 -8.31
N LEU A 100 0.77 -18.33 -9.39
CA LEU A 100 1.42 -19.06 -10.47
C LEU A 100 2.65 -19.83 -9.96
N LYS A 101 3.49 -19.22 -9.10
CA LYS A 101 4.63 -19.91 -8.46
C LYS A 101 4.17 -21.12 -7.64
N ARG A 102 3.08 -20.98 -6.89
CA ARG A 102 2.51 -22.09 -6.11
C ARG A 102 1.97 -23.19 -7.01
N GLN A 103 1.25 -22.83 -8.08
CA GLN A 103 0.79 -23.78 -9.10
C GLN A 103 1.94 -24.52 -9.79
N ILE A 104 3.06 -23.85 -10.08
CA ILE A 104 4.26 -24.48 -10.64
C ILE A 104 4.83 -25.50 -9.65
N ILE A 105 5.00 -25.14 -8.38
CA ILE A 105 5.53 -26.05 -7.36
C ILE A 105 4.65 -27.31 -7.25
N ASP A 106 3.34 -27.13 -7.16
CA ASP A 106 2.38 -28.24 -7.05
C ASP A 106 2.43 -29.15 -8.29
N SER A 107 2.52 -28.54 -9.48
CA SER A 107 2.63 -29.26 -10.75
C SER A 107 3.95 -30.04 -10.87
N THR A 108 5.08 -29.45 -10.48
CA THR A 108 6.39 -30.12 -10.50
C THR A 108 6.43 -31.31 -9.53
N GLN A 109 5.84 -31.17 -8.33
CA GLN A 109 5.74 -32.28 -7.38
C GLN A 109 4.85 -33.41 -7.90
N LEU A 110 3.78 -33.09 -8.61
CA LEU A 110 2.94 -34.10 -9.26
C LEU A 110 3.70 -34.83 -10.36
N LEU A 111 4.42 -34.11 -11.22
CA LEU A 111 5.24 -34.69 -12.29
C LEU A 111 6.34 -35.60 -11.74
N SER A 112 7.02 -35.20 -10.65
CA SER A 112 8.05 -36.04 -9.98
C SER A 112 7.45 -37.37 -9.51
N ARG A 113 6.30 -37.33 -8.84
CA ARG A 113 5.61 -38.54 -8.37
C ARG A 113 5.16 -39.45 -9.51
N MET A 114 4.71 -38.87 -10.63
CA MET A 114 4.34 -39.63 -11.82
C MET A 114 5.57 -40.30 -12.47
N ALA A 115 6.70 -39.60 -12.55
CA ALA A 115 7.95 -40.16 -13.06
C ALA A 115 8.44 -41.32 -12.18
N GLU A 116 8.45 -41.14 -10.85
CA GLU A 116 8.79 -42.21 -9.89
C GLU A 116 7.89 -43.44 -10.07
N ARG A 117 6.58 -43.24 -10.27
CA ARG A 117 5.62 -44.32 -10.53
C ARG A 117 5.94 -45.07 -11.82
N ILE A 118 6.29 -44.35 -12.88
CA ILE A 118 6.65 -44.93 -14.18
C ILE A 118 7.93 -45.77 -14.04
N GLU A 119 8.97 -45.25 -13.37
CA GLU A 119 10.22 -45.99 -13.15
C GLU A 119 10.01 -47.29 -12.37
N LEU A 120 9.14 -47.26 -11.34
CA LEU A 120 8.81 -48.45 -10.58
C LEU A 120 8.09 -49.49 -11.44
N LEU A 121 7.16 -49.06 -12.30
CA LEU A 121 6.43 -49.96 -13.19
C LEU A 121 7.32 -50.50 -14.30
N SER A 122 8.24 -49.69 -14.85
CA SER A 122 9.14 -50.11 -15.91
C SER A 122 10.23 -51.09 -15.44
N LYS A 123 10.61 -51.06 -14.16
CA LYS A 123 11.56 -52.03 -13.58
C LYS A 123 10.94 -53.41 -13.31
N ASN A 124 9.60 -53.50 -13.33
CA ASN A 124 8.85 -54.74 -13.09
C ASN A 124 8.31 -55.37 -14.38
N LEU A 125 8.71 -54.84 -15.54
CA LEU A 125 8.50 -55.39 -16.90
C LEU A 125 9.78 -56.05 -17.39
#